data_AF-A0A7W6BMH4-F1
#
_entry.id   AF-A0A7W6BMH4-F1
#
_cell.length_a   1.000
_cell.length_b   1.000
_cell.length_c   1.000
_cell.angle_alpha   90.00
_cell.angle_beta   90.00
_cell.angle_gamma   90.00
#
_symmetry.space_group_name_H-M   'P 1'
#
loop_
_entity.id
_entity.type
_entity.pdbx_description
1 polymer ?
#
loop_
_entity_poly.entity_id
_entity_poly.type
_entity_poly.pdbx_seq_one_letter_code
_entity_poly.pdbx_strand_id
1 'polypeptide(L)'
;MAQARRDRRSARHADEANRRETSLGARLPSADELLRGHPLLGNDIRRDIVGFVDSAFVELTDEEAAASLRRLAEASRVGKQDGEADDAAILSALRACRLSSEADADGSIRLRCVIYAALLGDIDAAHAVAAEAALAAYVQDWHLEGDGSVLVWQAAAWSAYAATQVGVFRRLPYAITEMPSARERVDAFADEFRLRVGRLAAEVD
;
A
#
# COMPACT_ATOMS: atom_id res chain seq x y z
N MET A 1 -18.47 -20.46 -18.11
CA MET A 1 -16.99 -20.40 -18.16
C MET A 1 -16.43 -19.37 -19.14
N ALA A 2 -16.96 -19.22 -20.36
CA ALA A 2 -16.44 -18.23 -21.33
C ALA A 2 -16.65 -16.77 -20.90
N GLN A 3 -17.78 -16.45 -20.25
CA GLN A 3 -18.08 -15.10 -19.74
C GLN A 3 -17.12 -14.70 -18.61
N ALA A 4 -17.00 -15.54 -17.56
CA ALA A 4 -16.06 -15.32 -16.46
C ALA A 4 -14.60 -15.11 -16.92
N ARG A 5 -14.16 -15.78 -17.99
CA ARG A 5 -12.82 -15.55 -18.57
C ARG A 5 -12.70 -14.18 -19.24
N ARG A 6 -13.76 -13.67 -19.87
CA ARG A 6 -13.80 -12.32 -20.44
C ARG A 6 -13.81 -11.27 -19.34
N ASP A 7 -14.64 -11.46 -18.32
CA ASP A 7 -14.76 -10.54 -17.19
C ASP A 7 -13.41 -10.40 -16.48
N ARG A 8 -12.72 -11.50 -16.20
CA ARG A 8 -11.36 -11.47 -15.62
C ARG A 8 -10.34 -10.76 -16.49
N ARG A 9 -10.38 -10.93 -17.82
CA ARG A 9 -9.48 -10.21 -18.74
C ARG A 9 -9.78 -8.72 -18.74
N SER A 10 -11.06 -8.35 -18.76
CA SER A 10 -11.50 -6.96 -18.70
C SER A 10 -11.05 -6.31 -17.40
N ALA A 11 -11.24 -7.00 -16.26
CA ALA A 11 -10.80 -6.52 -14.95
C ALA A 11 -9.28 -6.31 -14.89
N ARG A 12 -8.49 -7.26 -15.43
CA ARG A 12 -7.03 -7.13 -15.51
C ARG A 12 -6.58 -5.93 -16.35
N HIS A 13 -7.18 -5.73 -17.51
CA HIS A 13 -6.85 -4.58 -18.36
C HIS A 13 -7.22 -3.25 -17.71
N ALA A 14 -8.36 -3.20 -16.99
CA ALA A 14 -8.74 -2.03 -16.22
C ALA A 14 -7.73 -1.78 -15.07
N ASP A 15 -7.34 -2.80 -14.32
CA ASP A 15 -6.32 -2.70 -13.26
C ASP A 15 -4.98 -2.21 -13.80
N GLU A 16 -4.52 -2.73 -14.94
CA GLU A 16 -3.29 -2.29 -15.60
C GLU A 16 -3.35 -0.83 -16.07
N ALA A 17 -4.47 -0.40 -16.64
CA ALA A 17 -4.69 0.99 -17.03
C ALA A 17 -4.66 1.92 -15.81
N ASN A 18 -5.39 1.53 -14.76
CA ASN A 18 -5.44 2.19 -13.46
C ASN A 18 -4.05 2.36 -12.85
N ARG A 19 -3.22 1.30 -12.84
CA ARG A 19 -1.82 1.37 -12.37
C ARG A 19 -1.03 2.40 -13.15
N ARG A 20 -1.12 2.40 -14.48
CA ARG A 20 -0.40 3.34 -15.36
C ARG A 20 -0.81 4.79 -15.12
N GLU A 21 -2.11 5.07 -15.06
CA GLU A 21 -2.61 6.42 -14.80
C GLU A 21 -2.15 6.95 -13.44
N THR A 22 -2.06 6.06 -12.45
CA THR A 22 -1.54 6.39 -11.12
C THR A 22 -0.06 6.71 -11.16
N SER A 23 0.76 5.87 -11.82
CA SER A 23 2.20 6.12 -12.01
C SER A 23 2.48 7.46 -12.70
N LEU A 24 1.61 7.86 -13.63
CA LEU A 24 1.72 9.13 -14.36
C LEU A 24 1.20 10.32 -13.54
N GLY A 25 0.59 10.09 -12.39
CA GLY A 25 0.01 11.13 -11.55
C GLY A 25 -1.29 11.72 -12.08
N ALA A 26 -2.02 10.97 -12.93
CA ALA A 26 -3.28 11.40 -13.55
C ALA A 26 -4.50 11.09 -12.67
N ARG A 27 -4.40 10.08 -11.80
CA ARG A 27 -5.46 9.73 -10.83
C ARG A 27 -4.85 9.33 -9.49
N LEU A 28 -5.60 9.57 -8.42
CA LEU A 28 -5.27 9.09 -7.08
C LEU A 28 -5.67 7.60 -6.97
N PRO A 29 -4.80 6.71 -6.45
CA PRO A 29 -5.20 5.31 -6.22
C PRO A 29 -6.14 5.25 -5.01
N SER A 30 -6.98 4.22 -4.89
CA SER A 30 -7.71 3.94 -3.64
C SER A 30 -6.81 3.25 -2.59
N ALA A 31 -7.27 3.14 -1.34
CA ALA A 31 -6.54 2.40 -0.30
C ALA A 31 -6.39 0.91 -0.69
N ASP A 32 -7.45 0.34 -1.26
CA ASP A 32 -7.52 -1.03 -1.78
C ASP A 32 -6.57 -1.28 -2.96
N GLU A 33 -6.42 -0.30 -3.84
CA GLU A 33 -5.47 -0.35 -4.94
C GLU A 33 -4.03 -0.31 -4.42
N LEU A 34 -3.74 0.58 -3.46
CA LEU A 34 -2.44 0.63 -2.79
C LEU A 34 -2.12 -0.69 -2.07
N LEU A 35 -3.11 -1.31 -1.41
CA LEU A 35 -2.96 -2.62 -0.77
C LEU A 35 -2.64 -3.74 -1.78
N ARG A 36 -3.19 -3.66 -3.00
CA ARG A 36 -2.86 -4.53 -4.15
C ARG A 36 -1.55 -4.13 -4.85
N GLY A 37 -0.84 -3.15 -4.30
CA GLY A 37 0.44 -2.71 -4.80
C GLY A 37 0.37 -1.82 -6.05
N HIS A 38 -0.69 -1.04 -6.20
CA HIS A 38 -0.66 0.10 -7.11
C HIS A 38 0.39 1.11 -6.64
N PRO A 39 0.99 1.87 -7.57
CA PRO A 39 1.94 2.91 -7.21
C PRO A 39 1.22 4.07 -6.52
N LEU A 40 2.00 4.93 -5.85
CA LEU A 40 1.53 6.23 -5.38
C LEU A 40 1.32 7.18 -6.57
N LEU A 41 0.53 8.24 -6.36
CA LEU A 41 0.28 9.32 -7.31
C LEU A 41 1.60 9.91 -7.82
N GLY A 42 1.95 9.62 -9.07
CA GLY A 42 3.21 10.07 -9.66
C GLY A 42 4.46 9.46 -9.02
N ASN A 43 4.34 8.32 -8.33
CA ASN A 43 5.39 7.70 -7.51
C ASN A 43 5.94 8.61 -6.39
N ASP A 44 5.13 9.57 -5.92
CA ASP A 44 5.52 10.53 -4.88
C ASP A 44 4.55 10.44 -3.70
N ILE A 45 5.03 9.96 -2.56
CA ILE A 45 4.22 9.78 -1.35
C ILE A 45 3.67 11.10 -0.81
N ARG A 46 4.42 12.19 -0.92
CA ARG A 46 3.99 13.51 -0.43
C ARG A 46 2.88 14.05 -1.31
N ARG A 47 3.04 13.91 -2.63
CA ARG A 47 2.01 14.28 -3.60
C ARG A 47 0.74 13.45 -3.40
N ASP A 48 0.87 12.14 -3.17
CA ASP A 48 -0.26 11.25 -2.92
C ASP A 48 -0.99 11.63 -1.62
N ILE A 49 -0.27 11.85 -0.51
CA ILE A 49 -0.86 12.28 0.77
C ILE A 49 -1.65 13.59 0.59
N VAL A 50 -1.06 14.60 -0.06
CA VAL A 50 -1.74 15.88 -0.28
C VAL A 50 -3.00 15.68 -1.13
N GLY A 51 -2.90 14.95 -2.25
CA GLY A 51 -4.05 14.67 -3.12
C GLY A 51 -5.16 13.89 -2.41
N PHE A 52 -4.78 12.91 -1.58
CA PHE A 52 -5.71 12.16 -0.75
C PHE A 52 -6.42 13.03 0.27
N VAL A 53 -5.68 13.81 1.04
CA VAL A 53 -6.25 14.66 2.08
C VAL A 53 -7.20 15.69 1.46
N ASP A 54 -6.81 16.32 0.35
CA ASP A 54 -7.66 17.29 -0.35
C ASP A 54 -8.96 16.64 -0.86
N SER A 55 -8.91 15.38 -1.31
CA SER A 55 -10.11 14.60 -1.69
C SER A 55 -10.97 14.21 -0.49
N ALA A 56 -10.37 13.77 0.62
CA ALA A 56 -11.07 13.30 1.80
C ALA A 56 -11.84 14.43 2.51
N PHE A 57 -11.36 15.68 2.43
CA PHE A 57 -12.06 16.82 3.04
C PHE A 57 -13.45 17.10 2.48
N VAL A 58 -13.76 16.66 1.26
CA VAL A 58 -15.06 16.91 0.65
C VAL A 58 -16.18 16.20 1.42
N GLU A 59 -15.87 15.06 2.03
CA GLU A 59 -16.85 14.16 2.66
C GLU A 59 -16.78 14.18 4.20
N LEU A 60 -15.73 14.78 4.77
CA LEU A 60 -15.44 14.69 6.19
C LEU A 60 -16.12 15.81 7.00
N THR A 61 -17.03 15.41 7.90
CA THR A 61 -17.76 16.33 8.80
C THR A 61 -17.18 16.38 10.21
N ASP A 62 -16.39 15.38 10.61
CA ASP A 62 -15.75 15.29 11.93
C ASP A 62 -14.56 16.27 12.03
N GLU A 63 -14.64 17.20 12.98
CA GLU A 63 -13.64 18.26 13.13
C GLU A 63 -12.27 17.75 13.59
N GLU A 64 -12.21 16.71 14.42
CA GLU A 64 -10.95 16.16 14.93
C GLU A 64 -10.23 15.36 13.84
N ALA A 65 -10.99 14.55 13.09
CA ALA A 65 -10.50 13.86 11.91
C ALA A 65 -9.99 14.87 10.87
N ALA A 66 -10.76 15.92 10.61
CA ALA A 66 -10.37 16.96 9.68
C ALA A 66 -9.08 17.67 10.14
N ALA A 67 -8.97 18.04 11.41
CA ALA A 67 -7.74 18.64 11.95
C ALA A 67 -6.54 17.69 11.86
N SER A 68 -6.74 16.39 12.06
CA SER A 68 -5.70 15.37 11.91
C SER A 68 -5.20 15.27 10.47
N LEU A 69 -6.11 15.22 9.48
CA LEU A 69 -5.72 15.19 8.08
C LEU A 69 -5.06 16.50 7.61
N ARG A 70 -5.48 17.67 8.13
CA ARG A 70 -4.82 18.96 7.82
C ARG A 70 -3.37 18.93 8.25
N ARG A 71 -3.09 18.50 9.49
CA ARG A 71 -1.72 18.36 10.01
C ARG A 71 -0.88 17.41 9.16
N LEU A 72 -1.47 16.31 8.68
CA LEU A 72 -0.81 15.38 7.78
C LEU A 72 -0.43 16.03 6.42
N ALA A 73 -1.36 16.78 5.81
CA ALA A 73 -1.08 17.49 4.58
C ALA A 73 -0.04 18.61 4.76
N GLU A 74 -0.09 19.33 5.89
CA GLU A 74 0.93 20.33 6.25
C GLU A 74 2.32 19.70 6.38
N ALA A 75 2.45 18.61 7.15
CA ALA A 75 3.70 17.87 7.28
C ALA A 75 4.23 17.38 5.92
N SER A 76 3.34 17.03 4.99
CA SER A 76 3.74 16.57 3.66
C SER A 76 4.23 17.69 2.73
N ARG A 77 3.79 18.94 2.95
CA ARG A 77 4.14 20.11 2.11
C ARG A 77 5.48 20.77 2.48
N VAL A 78 5.94 20.62 3.73
CA VAL A 78 7.08 21.39 4.27
C VAL A 78 8.46 20.87 3.79
N GLY A 79 8.57 19.60 3.39
CA GLY A 79 9.86 18.90 3.20
C GLY A 79 10.66 19.13 1.91
N LYS A 80 10.78 20.35 1.37
CA LYS A 80 11.57 20.59 0.14
C LYS A 80 12.86 21.40 0.29
N GLN A 81 13.28 21.78 1.50
CA GLN A 81 14.40 22.72 1.60
C GLN A 81 15.82 22.13 1.70
N ASP A 82 16.08 20.92 2.24
CA ASP A 82 17.49 20.49 2.42
C ASP A 82 17.72 18.95 2.42
N GLY A 83 17.08 18.22 1.50
CA GLY A 83 17.58 16.92 1.02
C GLY A 83 17.51 15.69 1.95
N GLU A 84 17.40 15.83 3.27
CA GLU A 84 17.27 14.70 4.20
C GLU A 84 16.42 15.08 5.43
N ALA A 85 15.53 14.16 5.82
CA ALA A 85 14.72 14.16 7.06
C ALA A 85 13.51 15.12 7.17
N ASP A 86 12.48 14.91 6.34
CA ASP A 86 11.11 15.35 6.66
C ASP A 86 10.07 14.20 6.68
N ASP A 87 10.52 12.94 6.58
CA ASP A 87 9.63 11.77 6.67
C ASP A 87 9.21 11.50 8.13
N ALA A 88 10.04 11.91 9.10
CA ALA A 88 9.73 11.82 10.52
C ALA A 88 8.53 12.70 10.91
N ALA A 89 8.38 13.87 10.30
CA ALA A 89 7.23 14.75 10.54
C ALA A 89 5.93 14.12 10.02
N ILE A 90 5.98 13.53 8.81
CA ILE A 90 4.85 12.80 8.23
C ILE A 90 4.50 11.60 9.10
N LEU A 91 5.48 10.77 9.49
CA LEU A 91 5.25 9.63 10.39
C LEU A 91 4.65 10.05 11.73
N SER A 92 5.13 11.15 12.31
CA SER A 92 4.56 11.71 13.55
C SER A 92 3.10 12.11 13.36
N ALA A 93 2.78 12.82 12.26
CA ALA A 93 1.41 13.20 11.93
C ALA A 93 0.50 11.98 11.70
N LEU A 94 0.99 10.94 11.03
CA LEU A 94 0.26 9.68 10.82
C LEU A 94 -0.07 8.99 12.15
N ARG A 95 0.90 8.88 13.06
CA ARG A 95 0.71 8.28 14.41
C ARG A 95 -0.21 9.11 15.31
N ALA A 96 -0.18 10.44 15.15
CA ALA A 96 -1.03 11.37 15.86
C ALA A 96 -2.44 11.46 15.26
N CYS A 97 -2.68 10.87 14.09
CA CYS A 97 -3.98 10.91 13.43
C CYS A 97 -5.04 10.26 14.33
N ARG A 98 -6.18 10.93 14.47
CA ARG A 98 -7.34 10.46 15.23
C ARG A 98 -8.54 10.46 14.29
N LEU A 99 -9.13 9.28 14.12
CA LEU A 99 -10.28 9.04 13.26
C LEU A 99 -11.33 8.30 14.09
N SER A 100 -12.48 8.93 14.30
CA SER A 100 -13.64 8.26 14.90
C SER A 100 -14.17 7.20 13.92
N SER A 101 -14.94 6.23 14.44
CA SER A 101 -15.59 5.25 13.55
C SER A 101 -16.66 5.87 12.66
N GLU A 102 -17.21 7.05 13.02
CA GLU A 102 -18.16 7.77 12.17
C GLU A 102 -17.44 8.49 11.03
N ALA A 103 -16.26 9.07 11.31
CA ALA A 103 -15.43 9.75 10.32
C ALA A 103 -14.82 8.80 9.27
N ASP A 104 -14.68 7.52 9.60
CA ASP A 104 -14.02 6.50 8.78
C ASP A 104 -14.74 5.16 8.91
N ALA A 105 -16.02 5.14 8.51
CA ALA A 105 -16.92 4.02 8.73
C ALA A 105 -16.50 2.72 8.00
N ASP A 106 -15.86 2.85 6.84
CA ASP A 106 -15.33 1.72 6.06
C ASP A 106 -13.84 1.44 6.36
N GLY A 107 -13.20 2.27 7.19
CA GLY A 107 -11.79 2.13 7.55
C GLY A 107 -10.81 2.53 6.45
N SER A 108 -11.28 3.06 5.32
CA SER A 108 -10.45 3.35 4.16
C SER A 108 -9.41 4.45 4.42
N ILE A 109 -9.76 5.48 5.20
CA ILE A 109 -8.86 6.57 5.57
C ILE A 109 -7.75 6.02 6.47
N ARG A 110 -8.12 5.25 7.50
CA ARG A 110 -7.17 4.62 8.42
C ARG A 110 -6.24 3.65 7.71
N LEU A 111 -6.78 2.78 6.84
CA LEU A 111 -5.98 1.85 6.05
C LEU A 111 -4.94 2.61 5.22
N ARG A 112 -5.35 3.72 4.60
CA ARG A 112 -4.43 4.53 3.80
C ARG A 112 -3.33 5.17 4.65
N CYS A 113 -3.67 5.73 5.81
CA CYS A 113 -2.68 6.25 6.75
C CYS A 113 -1.68 5.18 7.20
N VAL A 114 -2.15 3.96 7.47
CA VAL A 114 -1.31 2.81 7.84
C VAL A 114 -0.37 2.43 6.69
N ILE A 115 -0.87 2.39 5.44
CA ILE A 115 -0.04 2.12 4.26
C ILE A 115 1.07 3.16 4.11
N TYR A 116 0.75 4.46 4.24
CA TYR A 116 1.78 5.50 4.19
C TYR A 116 2.84 5.34 5.28
N ALA A 117 2.42 5.03 6.51
CA ALA A 117 3.37 4.82 7.60
C ALA A 117 4.30 3.62 7.31
N ALA A 118 3.76 2.53 6.79
CA ALA A 118 4.53 1.36 6.39
C ALA A 118 5.54 1.67 5.27
N LEU A 119 5.13 2.47 4.27
CA LEU A 119 6.00 2.93 3.17
C LEU A 119 7.13 3.85 3.65
N LEU A 120 6.90 4.61 4.72
CA LEU A 120 7.91 5.43 5.39
C LEU A 120 8.76 4.63 6.40
N GLY A 121 8.55 3.32 6.50
CA GLY A 121 9.38 2.41 7.30
C GLY A 121 8.87 2.09 8.70
N ASP A 122 7.62 2.44 9.03
CA ASP A 122 7.00 2.02 10.30
C ASP A 122 6.69 0.51 10.29
N ILE A 123 7.26 -0.23 11.24
CA ILE A 123 7.21 -1.70 11.29
C ILE A 123 5.86 -2.22 11.79
N ASP A 124 5.28 -1.54 12.77
CA ASP A 124 3.96 -1.92 13.28
C ASP A 124 2.91 -1.69 12.20
N ALA A 125 3.04 -0.59 11.45
CA ALA A 125 2.22 -0.34 10.28
C ALA A 125 2.43 -1.39 9.19
N ALA A 126 3.67 -1.81 8.90
CA ALA A 126 3.94 -2.87 7.92
C ALA A 126 3.29 -4.21 8.31
N HIS A 127 3.30 -4.57 9.60
CA HIS A 127 2.57 -5.74 10.10
C HIS A 127 1.05 -5.59 9.92
N ALA A 128 0.50 -4.41 10.20
CA ALA A 128 -0.92 -4.14 9.98
C ALA A 128 -1.28 -4.25 8.48
N VAL A 129 -0.48 -3.67 7.57
CA VAL A 129 -0.69 -3.82 6.11
C VAL A 129 -0.65 -5.29 5.69
N ALA A 130 0.29 -6.08 6.23
CA ALA A 130 0.36 -7.51 5.93
C ALA A 130 -0.91 -8.26 6.38
N ALA A 131 -1.43 -7.94 7.56
CA ALA A 131 -2.64 -8.54 8.11
C ALA A 131 -3.88 -8.14 7.29
N GLU A 132 -4.03 -6.86 6.95
CA GLU A 132 -5.14 -6.36 6.12
C GLU A 132 -5.10 -6.95 4.71
N ALA A 133 -3.93 -7.05 4.09
CA ALA A 133 -3.78 -7.72 2.80
C ALA A 133 -4.19 -9.20 2.87
N ALA A 134 -3.84 -9.90 3.94
CA ALA A 134 -4.24 -11.29 4.16
C ALA A 134 -5.75 -11.43 4.39
N LEU A 135 -6.35 -10.53 5.17
CA LEU A 135 -7.79 -10.51 5.41
C LEU A 135 -8.57 -10.20 4.13
N ALA A 136 -8.17 -9.17 3.38
CA ALA A 136 -8.73 -8.85 2.08
C ALA A 136 -8.61 -10.04 1.11
N ALA A 137 -7.47 -10.72 1.11
CA ALA A 137 -7.28 -11.92 0.30
C ALA A 137 -8.22 -13.08 0.69
N TYR A 138 -8.56 -13.19 1.97
CA TYR A 138 -9.44 -14.23 2.50
C TYR A 138 -10.91 -13.97 2.16
N VAL A 139 -11.36 -12.72 2.23
CA VAL A 139 -12.78 -12.36 2.03
C VAL A 139 -13.18 -12.10 0.57
N GLN A 140 -12.23 -11.84 -0.33
CA GLN A 140 -12.52 -11.54 -1.73
C GLN A 140 -13.14 -12.72 -2.49
N ASP A 141 -13.96 -12.43 -3.51
CA ASP A 141 -14.40 -13.43 -4.48
C ASP A 141 -13.35 -13.58 -5.58
N TRP A 142 -12.46 -14.56 -5.38
CA TRP A 142 -11.39 -14.94 -6.30
C TRP A 142 -11.89 -15.26 -7.73
N HIS A 143 -13.16 -15.62 -7.90
CA HIS A 143 -13.71 -15.93 -9.20
C HIS A 143 -14.07 -14.70 -10.02
N LEU A 144 -14.38 -13.58 -9.38
CA LEU A 144 -14.82 -12.32 -9.99
C LEU A 144 -13.69 -11.28 -10.11
N GLU A 145 -12.76 -11.23 -9.15
CA GLU A 145 -11.78 -10.14 -9.05
C GLU A 145 -10.45 -10.33 -9.80
N GLY A 146 -10.37 -11.31 -10.70
CA GLY A 146 -9.34 -11.33 -11.75
C GLY A 146 -7.93 -11.78 -11.36
N ASP A 147 -7.46 -11.55 -10.12
CA ASP A 147 -6.26 -12.18 -9.54
C ASP A 147 -6.14 -11.94 -8.02
N GLY A 148 -6.86 -12.72 -7.23
CA GLY A 148 -6.78 -12.62 -5.77
C GLY A 148 -5.39 -12.95 -5.18
N SER A 149 -4.49 -13.54 -5.97
CA SER A 149 -3.16 -13.93 -5.50
C SER A 149 -2.27 -12.73 -5.23
N VAL A 150 -2.55 -11.58 -5.85
CA VAL A 150 -1.80 -10.34 -5.64
C VAL A 150 -1.79 -9.96 -4.16
N LEU A 151 -2.96 -10.01 -3.49
CA LEU A 151 -3.06 -9.69 -2.07
C LEU A 151 -2.31 -10.69 -1.19
N VAL A 152 -2.30 -11.98 -1.55
CA VAL A 152 -1.49 -12.99 -0.85
C VAL A 152 -0.01 -12.68 -0.95
N TRP A 153 0.47 -12.28 -2.13
CA TRP A 153 1.87 -11.91 -2.32
C TRP A 153 2.23 -10.61 -1.62
N GLN A 154 1.34 -9.61 -1.61
CA GLN A 154 1.53 -8.38 -0.85
C GLN A 154 1.58 -8.68 0.66
N ALA A 155 0.68 -9.52 1.18
CA ALA A 155 0.69 -9.92 2.59
C ALA A 155 2.02 -10.60 2.98
N ALA A 156 2.47 -11.57 2.18
CA ALA A 156 3.74 -12.25 2.41
C ALA A 156 4.95 -11.30 2.31
N ALA A 157 4.94 -10.39 1.34
CA ALA A 157 6.00 -9.43 1.13
C ALA A 157 6.11 -8.39 2.26
N TRP A 158 4.99 -7.84 2.73
CA TRP A 158 4.97 -6.93 3.87
C TRP A 158 5.41 -7.62 5.16
N SER A 159 4.98 -8.87 5.37
CA SER A 159 5.44 -9.68 6.50
C SER A 159 6.95 -9.93 6.44
N ALA A 160 7.46 -10.30 5.26
CA ALA A 160 8.89 -10.47 5.04
C ALA A 160 9.65 -9.17 5.32
N TYR A 161 9.20 -8.04 4.77
CA TYR A 161 9.78 -6.71 4.99
C TYR A 161 9.86 -6.36 6.48
N ALA A 162 8.76 -6.51 7.23
CA ALA A 162 8.74 -6.24 8.67
C ALA A 162 9.74 -7.14 9.43
N ALA A 163 9.83 -8.43 9.08
CA ALA A 163 10.78 -9.36 9.68
C ALA A 163 12.25 -8.97 9.44
N THR A 164 12.55 -8.23 8.37
CA THR A 164 13.93 -7.74 8.10
C THR A 164 14.42 -6.76 9.16
N GLN A 165 13.51 -6.08 9.83
CA GLN A 165 13.80 -4.98 10.76
C GLN A 165 13.84 -5.45 12.21
N VAL A 166 13.24 -6.60 12.52
CA VAL A 166 13.31 -7.27 13.84
C VAL A 166 14.61 -8.06 14.01
N GLY A 167 15.35 -8.29 12.91
CA GLY A 167 16.57 -9.09 12.87
C GLY A 167 16.30 -10.44 12.20
N VAL A 168 16.87 -10.62 11.01
CA VAL A 168 16.67 -11.84 10.23
C VAL A 168 17.34 -13.05 10.88
N PHE A 169 16.54 -14.04 11.27
CA PHE A 169 17.04 -15.36 11.67
C PHE A 169 17.65 -16.14 10.50
N ARG A 170 17.40 -15.72 9.24
CA ARG A 170 17.85 -16.39 8.02
C ARG A 170 18.49 -15.39 7.06
N ARG A 171 19.61 -15.76 6.45
CA ARG A 171 20.26 -14.92 5.44
C ARG A 171 19.33 -14.74 4.24
N LEU A 172 19.14 -13.48 3.84
CA LEU A 172 18.35 -13.14 2.67
C LEU A 172 19.14 -13.44 1.39
N PRO A 173 18.43 -13.78 0.29
CA PRO A 173 19.07 -14.09 -0.98
C PRO A 173 19.74 -12.86 -1.64
N TYR A 174 19.36 -11.64 -1.24
CA TYR A 174 19.91 -10.38 -1.74
C TYR A 174 20.08 -9.34 -0.63
N ALA A 175 20.92 -8.34 -0.88
CA ALA A 175 21.16 -7.25 0.06
C ALA A 175 20.02 -6.21 -0.04
N ILE A 176 19.19 -6.12 1.00
CA ILE A 176 18.09 -5.14 1.09
C ILE A 176 18.58 -3.70 0.90
N THR A 177 19.82 -3.43 1.29
CA THR A 177 20.45 -2.12 1.22
C THR A 177 20.59 -1.59 -0.21
N GLU A 178 20.49 -2.45 -1.23
CA GLU A 178 20.53 -2.05 -2.63
C GLU A 178 19.21 -1.46 -3.13
N MET A 179 18.12 -1.63 -2.36
CA MET A 179 16.79 -1.11 -2.70
C MET A 179 16.50 0.16 -1.89
N PRO A 180 16.36 1.33 -2.56
CA PRO A 180 16.27 2.62 -1.87
C PRO A 180 14.96 2.83 -1.10
N SER A 181 13.86 2.20 -1.49
CA SER A 181 12.55 2.40 -0.84
C SER A 181 11.95 1.12 -0.23
N ALA A 182 11.06 1.30 0.76
CA ALA A 182 10.25 0.21 1.31
C ALA A 182 9.39 -0.45 0.22
N ARG A 183 8.86 0.34 -0.71
CA ARG A 183 8.03 -0.13 -1.81
C ARG A 183 8.77 -1.12 -2.72
N GLU A 184 9.97 -0.75 -3.18
CA GLU A 184 10.78 -1.63 -4.04
C GLU A 184 11.15 -2.94 -3.34
N ARG A 185 11.40 -2.88 -2.02
CA ARG A 185 11.69 -4.07 -1.21
C ARG A 185 10.49 -5.02 -1.16
N VAL A 186 9.31 -4.48 -0.89
CA VAL A 186 8.05 -5.26 -0.87
C VAL A 186 7.76 -5.84 -2.25
N ASP A 187 7.91 -5.06 -3.33
CA ASP A 187 7.68 -5.56 -4.69
C ASP A 187 8.65 -6.69 -5.06
N ALA A 188 9.94 -6.55 -4.72
CA ALA A 188 10.91 -7.61 -4.91
C ALA A 188 10.58 -8.88 -4.13
N PHE A 189 10.14 -8.76 -2.86
CA PHE A 189 9.71 -9.93 -2.08
C PHE A 189 8.48 -10.60 -2.70
N ALA A 190 7.48 -9.82 -3.14
CA ALA A 190 6.26 -10.35 -3.76
C ALA A 190 6.57 -11.13 -5.05
N ASP A 191 7.44 -10.58 -5.91
CA ASP A 191 7.86 -11.22 -7.15
C ASP A 191 8.65 -12.50 -6.90
N GLU A 192 9.56 -12.50 -5.92
CA GLU A 192 10.33 -13.67 -5.52
C GLU A 192 9.43 -14.79 -4.97
N PHE A 193 8.44 -14.46 -4.13
CA PHE A 193 7.45 -15.43 -3.65
C PHE A 193 6.67 -16.06 -4.80
N ARG A 194 6.15 -15.21 -5.70
CA ARG A 194 5.39 -15.68 -6.87
C ARG A 194 6.21 -16.61 -7.75
N LEU A 195 7.47 -16.25 -8.00
CA LEU A 195 8.38 -17.05 -8.84
C LEU A 195 8.75 -18.39 -8.19
N ARG A 196 9.02 -18.42 -6.88
CA ARG A 196 9.34 -19.68 -6.16
C ARG A 196 8.16 -20.64 -6.11
N VAL A 197 6.97 -20.14 -5.80
CA VAL A 197 5.75 -20.97 -5.77
C VAL A 197 5.41 -21.47 -7.18
N GLY A 198 5.56 -20.62 -8.20
CA GLY A 198 5.33 -21.02 -9.60
C GLY A 198 6.26 -22.14 -10.07
N ARG A 199 7.54 -22.13 -9.67
CA ARG A 199 8.48 -23.22 -9.96
C ARG A 199 8.07 -24.53 -9.29
N LEU A 200 7.72 -24.48 -7.99
CA LEU A 200 7.29 -25.67 -7.24
C LEU A 200 6.04 -26.30 -7.84
N ALA A 201 5.07 -25.49 -8.27
CA ALA A 201 3.85 -26.01 -8.91
C ALA A 201 4.17 -26.76 -10.22
N ALA A 202 5.12 -26.26 -11.02
CA ALA A 202 5.54 -26.91 -12.27
C ALA A 202 6.38 -28.19 -12.06
N GLU A 203 6.94 -28.41 -10.88
CA GLU A 203 7.70 -29.63 -10.54
C GLU A 203 6.81 -30.77 -10.01
N VAL A 204 5.58 -30.45 -9.58
CA VAL A 204 4.64 -31.41 -8.97
C VAL A 204 3.57 -31.90 -9.98
N ASP A 205 3.43 -31.22 -11.12
CA ASP A 205 2.59 -31.62 -12.28
C ASP A 205 3.37 -32.53 -13.26
#